data_AF-A0A2D6R4A8-F1
#
_entry.id   AF-A0A2D6R4A8-F1
#
_cell.length_a   1.000
_cell.length_b   1.000
_cell.length_c   1.000
_cell.angle_alpha   90.00
_cell.angle_beta   90.00
_cell.angle_gamma   90.00
#
_symmetry.space_group_name_H-M   'P 1'
#
loop_
_entity.id
_entity.type
_entity.pdbx_description
1 polymer ?
#
loop_
_entity_poly.entity_id
_entity_poly.type
_entity_poly.pdbx_seq_one_letter_code
_entity_poly.pdbx_strand_id
1 'polypeptide(L)'
;MSVRVASLAVVLLGLAACTGPYQEVSIETPLQPKLDVSSFNRILIAGFVAGGSQDVDANIETARLLRSQLRNRSDLQVIEADVLALADMVVEDGIGDGFGDAVPLTEPTAITEEQQLEAYERVFADIGFWRELGEEHQDPLIVTGTVLFVPHSRAGFVTQEQESYDSFGRRRVVPTRAYRERTGYVLSPKFVFIDGRTGATLYTESHREEILYEAEQNTPALSSYFELMDRLLPTFLSALSTQTIRGTRVLLR
;
A
#
# COMPACT_ATOMS: atom_id res chain seq x y z
N MET A 1 49.21 71.44 15.88
CA MET A 1 48.81 71.29 14.47
C MET A 1 48.14 69.93 14.32
N SER A 2 46.94 69.74 14.87
CA SER A 2 45.60 70.06 14.29
C SER A 2 45.14 68.99 13.28
N VAL A 3 44.46 67.94 13.76
CA VAL A 3 43.65 67.05 12.91
C VAL A 3 42.25 66.87 13.52
N ARG A 4 41.33 67.64 12.94
CA ARG A 4 39.92 67.43 12.58
C ARG A 4 38.98 66.63 13.50
N VAL A 5 38.00 67.39 14.02
CA VAL A 5 36.76 66.95 14.66
C VAL A 5 35.63 66.85 13.62
N ALA A 6 34.84 65.77 13.76
CA ALA A 6 33.43 65.52 13.44
C ALA A 6 32.65 66.41 12.45
N SER A 7 31.91 65.76 11.54
CA SER A 7 30.42 65.77 11.51
C SER A 7 29.88 65.22 10.19
N LEU A 8 29.12 64.11 10.25
CA LEU A 8 28.16 63.74 9.21
C LEU A 8 26.99 63.00 9.89
N ALA A 9 25.99 63.76 10.34
CA ALA A 9 24.68 63.25 10.79
C ALA A 9 23.72 63.39 9.60
N VAL A 10 23.24 62.27 9.03
CA VAL A 10 21.94 61.64 9.33
C VAL A 10 20.77 62.56 9.02
N VAL A 11 20.12 62.37 7.86
CA VAL A 11 18.66 62.33 7.64
C VAL A 11 18.44 61.78 6.22
N LEU A 12 17.79 60.62 6.10
CA LEU A 12 16.81 60.34 5.04
C LEU A 12 16.10 58.99 5.30
N LEU A 13 14.95 59.13 5.97
CA LEU A 13 13.72 58.35 5.84
C LEU A 13 13.84 56.83 5.63
N GLY A 14 13.70 56.10 6.73
CA GLY A 14 13.32 54.70 6.72
C GLY A 14 11.91 54.51 6.16
N LEU A 15 11.83 53.75 5.06
CA LEU A 15 10.63 53.06 4.61
C LEU A 15 10.22 52.07 5.70
N ALA A 16 9.28 52.46 6.57
CA ALA A 16 8.63 51.53 7.48
C ALA A 16 7.77 50.57 6.65
N ALA A 17 8.30 49.37 6.45
CA ALA A 17 7.63 48.26 5.78
C ALA A 17 6.34 47.89 6.53
N CYS A 18 5.21 47.96 5.83
CA CYS A 18 4.00 47.24 6.22
C CYS A 18 4.13 45.78 5.77
N THR A 19 4.90 44.96 6.48
CA THR A 19 4.75 43.50 6.44
C THR A 19 4.00 43.10 7.69
N GLY A 20 2.74 42.69 7.52
CA GLY A 20 1.88 42.25 8.61
C GLY A 20 2.51 41.12 9.43
N PRO A 21 2.09 40.91 10.68
CA PRO A 21 2.61 39.85 11.53
C PRO A 21 2.06 38.49 11.05
N TYR A 22 2.68 37.92 10.02
CA TYR A 22 2.55 36.51 9.69
C TYR A 22 3.36 35.74 10.74
N GLN A 23 2.70 35.15 11.72
CA GLN A 23 3.36 34.28 12.68
C GLN A 23 3.04 32.84 12.28
N GLU A 24 3.99 32.20 11.59
CA GLU A 24 3.95 30.77 11.33
C GLU A 24 4.05 30.05 12.68
N VAL A 25 2.93 29.49 13.15
CA VAL A 25 2.92 28.64 14.34
C VAL A 25 2.99 27.19 13.86
N SER A 26 4.16 26.58 13.99
CA SER A 26 4.32 25.14 13.77
C SER A 26 3.59 24.36 14.86
N ILE A 27 2.38 23.91 14.57
CA ILE A 27 1.64 22.99 15.44
C ILE A 27 2.03 21.56 15.04
N GLU A 28 3.02 21.00 15.73
CA GLU A 28 3.39 19.60 15.60
C GLU A 28 2.35 18.74 16.35
N THR A 29 1.46 18.08 15.61
CA THR A 29 0.64 17.01 16.17
C THR A 29 1.29 15.68 15.79
N PRO A 30 1.89 14.92 16.73
CA PRO A 30 2.47 13.64 16.39
C PRO A 30 1.36 12.69 15.96
N LEU A 31 1.36 12.29 14.68
CA LEU A 31 0.56 11.15 14.24
C LEU A 31 1.12 9.91 14.95
N GLN A 32 0.29 9.23 15.74
CA GLN A 32 0.68 7.95 16.32
C GLN A 32 0.86 6.94 15.18
N PRO A 33 1.98 6.20 15.16
CA PRO A 33 2.16 5.14 14.19
C PRO A 33 1.06 4.09 14.36
N LYS A 34 0.56 3.52 13.25
CA LYS A 34 -0.49 2.50 13.28
C LYS A 34 -0.04 1.22 13.99
N LEU A 35 1.25 0.88 13.88
CA LEU A 35 1.90 -0.23 14.54
C LEU A 35 3.26 0.23 15.08
N ASP A 36 3.53 -0.06 16.36
CA ASP A 36 4.85 0.19 16.94
C ASP A 36 5.79 -0.98 16.65
N VAL A 37 6.69 -0.78 15.68
CA VAL A 37 7.68 -1.79 15.28
C VAL A 37 9.02 -1.63 15.99
N SER A 38 9.17 -0.67 16.91
CA SER A 38 10.46 -0.36 17.57
C SER A 38 11.02 -1.52 18.39
N SER A 39 10.16 -2.47 18.80
CA SER A 39 10.57 -3.67 19.54
C SER A 39 11.17 -4.78 18.65
N PHE A 40 11.13 -4.61 17.33
CA PHE A 40 11.64 -5.57 16.36
C PHE A 40 12.88 -5.03 15.65
N ASN A 41 13.88 -5.90 15.46
CA ASN A 41 15.05 -5.60 14.65
C ASN A 41 15.01 -6.29 13.28
N ARG A 42 14.16 -7.31 13.14
CA ARG A 42 14.10 -8.20 11.98
C ARG A 42 12.67 -8.32 11.50
N ILE A 43 12.49 -8.47 10.18
CA ILE A 43 11.19 -8.67 9.54
C ILE A 43 11.25 -9.90 8.64
N LEU A 44 10.26 -10.77 8.79
CA LEU A 44 10.06 -11.96 7.98
C LEU A 44 8.82 -11.78 7.12
N ILE A 45 8.97 -11.89 5.80
CA ILE A 45 7.82 -12.06 4.91
C ILE A 45 7.61 -13.56 4.73
N ALA A 46 6.66 -14.12 5.48
CA ALA A 46 6.45 -15.56 5.55
C ALA A 46 5.83 -16.11 4.27
N GLY A 47 4.86 -15.40 3.70
CA GLY A 47 4.10 -15.82 2.52
C GLY A 47 2.66 -15.34 2.62
N PHE A 48 1.87 -15.61 1.59
CA PHE A 48 0.49 -15.16 1.48
C PHE A 48 -0.38 -16.29 0.93
N VAL A 49 -1.62 -16.35 1.42
CA VAL A 49 -2.67 -17.13 0.77
C VAL A 49 -3.11 -16.34 -0.47
N ALA A 50 -2.70 -16.81 -1.64
CA ALA A 50 -3.01 -16.17 -2.92
C ALA A 50 -4.25 -16.80 -3.57
N GLY A 51 -5.07 -15.96 -4.22
CA GLY A 51 -6.20 -16.40 -5.04
C GLY A 51 -6.37 -15.56 -6.29
N GLY A 52 -7.06 -16.12 -7.28
CA GLY A 52 -7.44 -15.41 -8.52
C GLY A 52 -6.68 -15.87 -9.76
N SER A 53 -6.12 -14.92 -10.50
CA SER A 53 -5.48 -15.16 -11.80
C SER A 53 -4.29 -16.11 -11.69
N GLN A 54 -4.24 -17.08 -12.60
CA GLN A 54 -3.13 -18.03 -12.73
C GLN A 54 -1.94 -17.45 -13.53
N ASP A 55 -2.12 -16.26 -14.11
CA ASP A 55 -1.08 -15.60 -14.91
C ASP A 55 0.03 -15.00 -14.03
N VAL A 56 -0.21 -14.86 -12.73
CA VAL A 56 0.70 -14.28 -11.75
C VAL A 56 0.67 -15.10 -10.47
N ASP A 57 1.83 -15.57 -10.03
CA ASP A 57 1.98 -16.14 -8.68
C ASP A 57 1.99 -15.00 -7.66
N ALA A 58 0.80 -14.62 -7.20
CA ALA A 58 0.65 -13.49 -6.30
C ALA A 58 1.34 -13.71 -4.93
N ASN A 59 1.53 -14.96 -4.49
CA ASN A 59 2.24 -15.25 -3.24
C ASN A 59 3.73 -14.88 -3.40
N ILE A 60 4.39 -15.49 -4.39
CA ILE A 60 5.83 -15.29 -4.61
C ILE A 60 6.13 -13.84 -5.01
N GLU A 61 5.33 -13.24 -5.91
CA GLU A 61 5.60 -11.88 -6.37
C GLU A 61 5.32 -10.83 -5.30
N THR A 62 4.27 -11.00 -4.45
CA THR A 62 4.09 -10.14 -3.27
C THR A 62 5.29 -10.22 -2.35
N ALA A 63 5.68 -11.45 -1.97
CA ALA A 63 6.75 -11.65 -1.02
C ALA A 63 8.08 -11.06 -1.52
N ARG A 64 8.42 -11.31 -2.79
CA ARG A 64 9.61 -10.75 -3.44
C ARG A 64 9.58 -9.22 -3.47
N LEU A 65 8.44 -8.64 -3.88
CA LEU A 65 8.30 -7.18 -3.98
C LEU A 65 8.42 -6.52 -2.61
N LEU A 66 7.70 -7.01 -1.59
CA LEU A 66 7.75 -6.45 -0.24
C LEU A 66 9.15 -6.54 0.36
N ARG A 67 9.84 -7.68 0.22
CA ARG A 67 11.25 -7.81 0.66
C ARG A 67 12.14 -6.77 0.01
N SER A 68 12.03 -6.58 -1.31
CA SER A 68 12.79 -5.57 -2.04
C SER A 68 12.53 -4.14 -1.53
N GLN A 69 11.25 -3.80 -1.30
CA GLN A 69 10.88 -2.47 -0.80
C GLN A 69 11.34 -2.23 0.63
N LEU A 70 11.23 -3.23 1.51
CA LEU A 70 11.67 -3.15 2.89
C LEU A 70 13.18 -3.01 3.02
N ARG A 71 13.96 -3.77 2.23
CA ARG A 71 15.43 -3.63 2.23
C ARG A 71 15.89 -2.22 1.85
N ASN A 72 15.12 -1.52 1.02
CA ASN A 72 15.48 -0.20 0.51
C ASN A 72 14.94 0.96 1.36
N ARG A 73 13.89 0.72 2.17
CA ARG A 73 13.11 1.81 2.80
C ARG A 73 12.84 1.62 4.29
N SER A 74 13.13 0.46 4.88
CA SER A 74 12.91 0.19 6.30
C SER A 74 14.23 0.01 7.06
N ASP A 75 14.21 0.32 8.36
CA ASP A 75 15.35 0.11 9.25
C ASP A 75 15.45 -1.34 9.75
N LEU A 76 14.48 -2.20 9.40
CA LEU A 76 14.40 -3.61 9.82
C LEU A 76 15.28 -4.49 8.94
N GLN A 77 15.97 -5.45 9.55
CA GLN A 77 16.70 -6.48 8.80
C GLN A 77 15.73 -7.49 8.17
N VAL A 78 15.63 -7.47 6.85
CA VAL A 78 14.80 -8.42 6.09
C VAL A 78 15.43 -9.81 6.11
N ILE A 79 14.64 -10.81 6.48
CA ILE A 79 15.05 -12.22 6.52
C ILE A 79 14.81 -12.86 5.15
N GLU A 80 15.86 -13.50 4.62
CA GLU A 80 15.79 -14.32 3.42
C GLU A 80 15.42 -15.75 3.80
N ALA A 81 14.13 -16.06 3.77
CA ALA A 81 13.59 -17.40 3.95
C ALA A 81 12.78 -17.81 2.71
N ASP A 82 12.54 -19.10 2.54
CA ASP A 82 11.64 -19.57 1.49
C ASP A 82 10.20 -19.09 1.77
N VAL A 83 9.45 -18.82 0.70
CA VAL A 83 8.07 -18.33 0.82
C VAL A 83 7.16 -19.52 1.12
N LEU A 84 6.41 -19.44 2.21
CA LEU A 84 5.48 -20.47 2.63
C LEU A 84 4.27 -20.53 1.69
N ALA A 85 3.91 -21.76 1.30
CA ALA A 85 2.67 -22.06 0.58
C ALA A 85 1.53 -22.26 1.57
N LEU A 86 1.11 -21.18 2.25
CA LEU A 86 0.16 -21.25 3.37
C LEU A 86 -1.17 -21.91 3.00
N ALA A 87 -1.62 -21.75 1.75
CA ALA A 87 -2.84 -22.39 1.30
C ALA A 87 -2.73 -23.92 1.27
N ASP A 88 -1.58 -24.45 0.83
CA ASP A 88 -1.32 -25.88 0.77
C ASP A 88 -1.15 -26.44 2.19
N MET A 89 -0.46 -25.73 3.08
CA MET A 89 -0.30 -26.13 4.49
C MET A 89 -1.65 -26.22 5.23
N VAL A 90 -2.61 -25.33 4.90
CA VAL A 90 -3.98 -25.43 5.46
C VAL A 90 -4.70 -26.67 4.94
N VAL A 91 -4.53 -27.01 3.66
CA VAL A 91 -5.23 -28.14 3.02
C VAL A 91 -4.59 -29.50 3.40
N GLU A 92 -3.27 -29.57 3.45
CA GLU A 92 -2.50 -30.81 3.64
C GLU A 92 -2.18 -31.08 5.11
N ASP A 93 -1.70 -30.07 5.84
CA ASP A 93 -1.23 -30.22 7.23
C ASP A 93 -2.32 -29.84 8.25
N GLY A 94 -3.47 -29.32 7.80
CA GLY A 94 -4.60 -28.93 8.66
C GLY A 94 -4.29 -27.76 9.58
N ILE A 95 -3.35 -26.88 9.19
CA ILE A 95 -3.00 -25.72 10.02
C ILE A 95 -4.23 -24.82 10.18
N GLY A 96 -4.54 -24.49 11.42
CA GLY A 96 -5.72 -23.68 11.74
C GLY A 96 -7.05 -24.47 11.79
N ASP A 97 -7.08 -25.80 11.62
CA ASP A 97 -8.33 -26.58 11.68
C ASP A 97 -9.03 -26.54 13.04
N GLY A 98 -8.31 -26.19 14.12
CA GLY A 98 -8.89 -25.92 15.43
C GLY A 98 -9.50 -24.52 15.59
N PHE A 99 -9.38 -23.66 14.57
CA PHE A 99 -9.70 -22.24 14.63
C PHE A 99 -10.65 -21.84 13.49
N GLY A 100 -11.95 -21.73 13.78
CA GLY A 100 -12.96 -21.26 12.82
C GLY A 100 -14.08 -22.27 12.58
N ASP A 101 -15.12 -21.81 11.89
CA ASP A 101 -16.19 -22.70 11.43
C ASP A 101 -15.68 -23.60 10.30
N ALA A 102 -16.24 -24.80 10.19
CA ALA A 102 -15.96 -25.75 9.12
C ALA A 102 -16.53 -25.24 7.77
N VAL A 103 -15.94 -24.16 7.26
CA VAL A 103 -16.20 -23.64 5.93
C VAL A 103 -15.40 -24.47 4.94
N PRO A 104 -16.04 -25.06 3.91
CA PRO A 104 -15.33 -25.78 2.87
C PRO A 104 -14.27 -24.90 2.20
N LEU A 105 -13.05 -25.42 2.14
CA LEU A 105 -11.96 -24.74 1.44
C LEU A 105 -12.18 -24.84 -0.07
N THR A 106 -12.04 -23.71 -0.75
CA THR A 106 -12.01 -23.67 -2.23
C THR A 106 -10.56 -23.69 -2.67
N GLU A 107 -10.21 -24.50 -3.67
CA GLU A 107 -8.85 -24.53 -4.20
C GLU A 107 -8.35 -23.11 -4.54
N PRO A 108 -7.09 -22.75 -4.19
CA PRO A 108 -6.59 -21.38 -4.34
C PRO A 108 -6.74 -20.79 -5.75
N THR A 109 -6.56 -21.63 -6.78
CA THR A 109 -6.68 -21.26 -8.20
C THR A 109 -8.12 -21.02 -8.67
N ALA A 110 -9.12 -21.44 -7.87
CA ALA A 110 -10.54 -21.26 -8.15
C ALA A 110 -11.17 -20.13 -7.31
N ILE A 111 -10.38 -19.48 -6.44
CA ILE A 111 -10.83 -18.35 -5.63
C ILE A 111 -10.99 -17.12 -6.53
N THR A 112 -12.20 -16.58 -6.60
CA THR A 112 -12.50 -15.34 -7.34
C THR A 112 -13.03 -14.23 -6.45
N GLU A 113 -13.44 -14.56 -5.21
CA GLU A 113 -14.04 -13.62 -4.27
C GLU A 113 -13.27 -13.57 -2.95
N GLU A 114 -13.26 -12.38 -2.34
CA GLU A 114 -12.57 -12.14 -1.05
C GLU A 114 -13.12 -13.06 0.05
N GLN A 115 -14.42 -13.33 0.05
CA GLN A 115 -15.08 -14.20 1.04
C GLN A 115 -14.54 -15.65 1.01
N GLN A 116 -14.10 -16.14 -0.14
CA GLN A 116 -13.53 -17.49 -0.25
C GLN A 116 -12.13 -17.56 0.38
N LEU A 117 -11.38 -16.45 0.40
CA LEU A 117 -10.09 -16.36 1.10
C LEU A 117 -10.26 -16.29 2.61
N GLU A 118 -11.37 -15.76 3.11
CA GLU A 118 -11.64 -15.69 4.55
C GLU A 118 -11.56 -17.07 5.23
N ALA A 119 -11.95 -18.14 4.52
CA ALA A 119 -11.87 -19.50 5.03
C ALA A 119 -10.43 -19.96 5.33
N TYR A 120 -9.43 -19.39 4.64
CA TYR A 120 -8.02 -19.66 4.86
C TYR A 120 -7.41 -18.81 5.98
N GLU A 121 -8.10 -17.77 6.45
CA GLU A 121 -7.60 -16.91 7.52
C GLU A 121 -7.42 -17.63 8.86
N ARG A 122 -8.01 -18.83 9.00
CA ARG A 122 -7.77 -19.75 10.12
C ARG A 122 -6.28 -19.98 10.40
N VAL A 123 -5.46 -19.99 9.35
CA VAL A 123 -4.00 -20.18 9.46
C VAL A 123 -3.35 -19.07 10.29
N PHE A 124 -3.89 -17.85 10.24
CA PHE A 124 -3.36 -16.70 10.97
C PHE A 124 -3.72 -16.74 12.45
N ALA A 125 -4.68 -17.57 12.86
CA ALA A 125 -5.08 -17.74 14.25
C ALA A 125 -4.23 -18.80 14.99
N ASP A 126 -3.43 -19.59 14.27
CA ASP A 126 -2.58 -20.63 14.87
C ASP A 126 -1.33 -20.03 15.54
N ILE A 127 -1.50 -19.61 16.79
CA ILE A 127 -0.42 -19.02 17.61
C ILE A 127 0.77 -19.96 17.76
N GLY A 128 0.52 -21.28 17.84
CA GLY A 128 1.57 -22.27 18.04
C GLY A 128 2.52 -22.33 16.84
N PHE A 129 1.94 -22.43 15.65
CA PHE A 129 2.67 -22.40 14.39
C PHE A 129 3.51 -21.13 14.23
N TRP A 130 2.92 -19.95 14.43
CA TRP A 130 3.63 -18.68 14.22
C TRP A 130 4.72 -18.43 15.27
N ARG A 131 4.54 -18.91 16.50
CA ARG A 131 5.59 -18.84 17.53
C ARG A 131 6.77 -19.74 17.20
N GLU A 132 6.52 -20.97 16.74
CA GLU A 132 7.59 -21.89 16.32
C GLU A 132 8.41 -21.31 15.15
N LEU A 133 7.72 -20.77 14.13
CA LEU A 133 8.36 -20.08 13.01
C LEU A 133 9.15 -18.85 13.47
N GLY A 134 8.61 -18.12 14.45
CA GLY A 134 9.29 -16.98 15.06
C GLY A 134 10.58 -17.37 15.77
N GLU A 135 10.55 -18.41 16.60
CA GLU A 135 11.71 -18.95 17.31
C GLU A 135 12.81 -19.40 16.33
N GLU A 136 12.45 -20.10 15.24
CA GLU A 136 13.39 -20.51 14.18
C GLU A 136 14.13 -19.31 13.58
N HIS A 137 13.41 -18.21 13.37
CA HIS A 137 13.92 -17.01 12.72
C HIS A 137 14.37 -15.91 13.69
N GLN A 138 14.54 -16.22 14.98
CA GLN A 138 14.95 -15.30 16.06
C GLN A 138 13.98 -14.12 16.24
N ASP A 139 12.72 -14.44 16.53
CA ASP A 139 11.69 -13.50 16.99
C ASP A 139 11.46 -12.27 16.08
N PRO A 140 11.28 -12.43 14.75
CA PRO A 140 11.04 -11.31 13.85
C PRO A 140 9.61 -10.77 13.97
N LEU A 141 9.39 -9.57 13.42
CA LEU A 141 8.06 -9.16 13.00
C LEU A 141 7.69 -9.99 11.76
N ILE A 142 6.66 -10.83 11.87
CA ILE A 142 6.20 -11.67 10.76
C ILE A 142 5.11 -10.91 10.00
N VAL A 143 5.26 -10.82 8.68
CA VAL A 143 4.24 -10.30 7.77
C VAL A 143 3.76 -11.43 6.89
N THR A 144 2.45 -11.59 6.86
CA THR A 144 1.71 -12.60 6.11
C THR A 144 0.36 -12.03 5.68
N GLY A 145 -0.53 -12.86 5.15
CA GLY A 145 -1.92 -12.49 4.91
C GLY A 145 -2.51 -13.11 3.65
N THR A 146 -3.49 -12.44 3.04
CA THR A 146 -4.14 -12.90 1.82
C THR A 146 -3.93 -11.91 0.68
N VAL A 147 -3.91 -12.41 -0.56
CA VAL A 147 -3.79 -11.59 -1.78
C VAL A 147 -4.73 -12.13 -2.83
N LEU A 148 -5.81 -11.39 -3.12
CA LEU A 148 -6.69 -11.67 -4.26
C LEU A 148 -6.30 -10.79 -5.44
N PHE A 149 -6.04 -11.41 -6.59
CA PHE A 149 -5.81 -10.68 -7.84
C PHE A 149 -6.65 -11.27 -8.96
N VAL A 150 -7.70 -10.56 -9.39
CA VAL A 150 -8.70 -11.08 -10.33
C VAL A 150 -8.94 -10.14 -11.50
N PRO A 151 -9.20 -10.67 -12.71
CA PRO A 151 -9.67 -9.86 -13.82
C PRO A 151 -11.05 -9.30 -13.51
N HIS A 152 -11.31 -8.07 -13.95
CA HIS A 152 -12.54 -7.35 -13.67
C HIS A 152 -13.00 -6.58 -14.90
N SER A 153 -14.28 -6.67 -15.25
CA SER A 153 -14.87 -5.88 -16.33
C SER A 153 -16.01 -5.01 -15.83
N ARG A 154 -16.05 -3.76 -16.31
CA ARG A 154 -17.14 -2.82 -16.04
C ARG A 154 -17.56 -2.15 -17.33
N ALA A 155 -18.85 -2.22 -17.61
CA ALA A 155 -19.47 -1.51 -18.72
C ALA A 155 -20.02 -0.16 -18.25
N GLY A 156 -19.73 0.91 -18.99
CA GLY A 156 -20.16 2.26 -18.62
C GLY A 156 -20.05 3.28 -19.75
N PHE A 157 -20.66 4.45 -19.56
CA PHE A 157 -20.55 5.54 -20.52
C PHE A 157 -19.19 6.23 -20.39
N VAL A 158 -18.46 6.34 -21.50
CA VAL A 158 -17.27 7.18 -21.66
C VAL A 158 -17.62 8.40 -22.50
N THR A 159 -17.05 9.56 -22.17
CA THR A 159 -17.08 10.73 -23.05
C THR A 159 -15.86 10.67 -23.96
N GLN A 160 -16.07 10.52 -25.26
CA GLN A 160 -15.01 10.57 -26.25
C GLN A 160 -15.10 11.89 -27.03
N GLU A 161 -13.95 12.52 -27.22
CA GLU A 161 -13.82 13.64 -28.12
C GLU A 161 -13.84 13.14 -29.56
N GLN A 162 -14.93 13.42 -30.30
CA GLN A 162 -15.01 13.11 -31.72
C GLN A 162 -14.74 14.37 -32.52
N GLU A 163 -13.75 14.30 -33.42
CA GLU A 163 -13.52 15.37 -34.39
C GLU A 163 -14.64 15.33 -35.44
N SER A 164 -15.48 16.36 -35.40
CA SER A 164 -16.51 16.61 -36.41
C SER A 164 -16.09 17.81 -37.25
N TYR A 165 -16.33 17.75 -38.56
CA TYR A 165 -16.10 18.87 -39.45
C TYR A 165 -17.43 19.57 -39.72
N ASP A 166 -17.47 20.89 -39.54
CA ASP A 166 -18.65 21.66 -39.94
C ASP A 166 -18.77 21.76 -41.47
N SER A 167 -19.88 22.30 -41.97
CA SER A 167 -20.13 22.51 -43.40
C SER A 167 -19.12 23.44 -44.10
N PHE A 168 -18.26 24.12 -43.34
CA PHE A 168 -17.19 24.99 -43.83
C PHE A 168 -15.80 24.36 -43.69
N GLY A 169 -15.71 23.06 -43.33
CA GLY A 169 -14.47 22.31 -43.20
C GLY A 169 -13.66 22.62 -41.95
N ARG A 170 -14.23 23.33 -40.96
CA ARG A 170 -13.53 23.65 -39.71
C ARG A 170 -13.65 22.47 -38.74
N ARG A 171 -12.52 22.10 -38.12
CA ARG A 171 -12.46 21.05 -37.11
C ARG A 171 -13.15 21.50 -35.81
N ARG A 172 -14.14 20.75 -35.35
CA ARG A 172 -14.84 20.94 -34.08
C ARG A 172 -14.82 19.64 -33.28
N VAL A 173 -14.25 19.71 -32.07
CA VAL A 173 -14.28 18.59 -31.13
C VAL A 173 -15.64 18.59 -30.43
N VAL A 174 -16.42 17.52 -30.61
CA VAL A 174 -17.72 17.35 -29.94
C VAL A 174 -17.63 16.15 -29.00
N PRO A 175 -17.89 16.34 -27.69
CA PRO A 175 -17.92 15.22 -26.76
C PRO A 175 -19.13 14.33 -27.05
N THR A 176 -18.87 13.07 -27.42
CA THR A 176 -19.91 12.06 -27.66
C THR A 176 -19.85 11.02 -26.55
N ARG A 177 -21.00 10.73 -25.93
CA ARG A 177 -21.12 9.67 -24.91
C ARG A 177 -21.28 8.33 -25.63
N ALA A 178 -20.30 7.45 -25.49
CA ALA A 178 -20.36 6.08 -26.00
C ALA A 178 -20.44 5.11 -24.83
N TYR A 179 -21.28 4.08 -24.94
CA TYR A 179 -21.25 2.97 -24.00
C TYR A 179 -20.09 2.06 -24.37
N ARG A 180 -19.15 1.85 -23.45
CA ARG A 180 -18.00 0.96 -23.67
C ARG A 180 -17.80 0.05 -22.48
N GLU A 181 -17.37 -1.16 -22.77
CA GLU A 181 -16.83 -2.08 -21.78
C GLU A 181 -15.36 -1.74 -21.53
N ARG A 182 -14.98 -1.70 -20.25
CA ARG A 182 -13.59 -1.55 -19.81
C ARG A 182 -13.20 -2.79 -19.05
N THR A 183 -12.05 -3.34 -19.36
CA THR A 183 -11.49 -4.53 -18.72
C THR A 183 -10.25 -4.13 -17.95
N GLY A 184 -9.98 -4.80 -16.84
CA GLY A 184 -8.79 -4.57 -16.05
C GLY A 184 -8.71 -5.56 -14.90
N TYR A 185 -8.21 -5.11 -13.76
CA TYR A 185 -7.93 -5.98 -12.63
C TYR A 185 -8.26 -5.31 -11.31
N VAL A 186 -8.60 -6.15 -10.34
CA VAL A 186 -8.75 -5.79 -8.93
C VAL A 186 -7.69 -6.53 -8.14
N LEU A 187 -7.04 -5.81 -7.24
CA LEU A 187 -6.09 -6.34 -6.27
C LEU A 187 -6.62 -6.05 -4.86
N SER A 188 -6.91 -7.08 -4.09
CA SER A 188 -7.40 -6.97 -2.72
C SER A 188 -6.51 -7.77 -1.76
N PRO A 189 -5.42 -7.18 -1.25
CA PRO A 189 -4.59 -7.82 -0.26
C PRO A 189 -4.99 -7.43 1.16
N LYS A 190 -4.84 -8.37 2.08
CA LYS A 190 -4.95 -8.18 3.53
C LYS A 190 -3.63 -8.56 4.17
N PHE A 191 -2.95 -7.61 4.78
CA PHE A 191 -1.71 -7.84 5.51
C PHE A 191 -2.00 -8.12 6.97
N VAL A 192 -1.36 -9.15 7.50
CA VAL A 192 -1.42 -9.54 8.91
C VAL A 192 0.00 -9.46 9.47
N PHE A 193 0.14 -8.75 10.57
CA PHE A 193 1.40 -8.56 11.29
C PHE A 193 1.36 -9.36 12.58
N ILE A 194 2.33 -10.25 12.77
CA ILE A 194 2.38 -11.20 13.88
C ILE A 194 3.70 -11.02 14.64
N ASP A 195 3.62 -11.02 15.98
CA ASP A 195 4.80 -11.01 16.84
C ASP A 195 5.45 -12.39 16.87
N GLY A 196 6.64 -12.57 16.29
CA GLY A 196 7.34 -13.86 16.27
C GLY A 196 7.63 -14.43 17.67
N ARG A 197 7.74 -13.61 18.71
CA ARG A 197 7.99 -14.09 20.08
C ARG A 197 6.81 -14.83 20.67
N THR A 198 5.60 -14.40 20.32
CA THR A 198 4.37 -14.86 20.97
C THR A 198 3.45 -15.61 20.02
N GLY A 199 3.59 -15.42 18.71
CA GLY A 199 2.66 -15.89 17.68
C GLY A 199 1.37 -15.08 17.59
N ALA A 200 1.23 -13.98 18.34
CA ALA A 200 0.00 -13.19 18.37
C ALA A 200 -0.07 -12.15 17.24
N THR A 201 -1.24 -12.02 16.62
CA THR A 201 -1.52 -10.96 15.65
C THR A 201 -1.52 -9.59 16.33
N LEU A 202 -0.63 -8.71 15.88
CA LEU A 202 -0.48 -7.33 16.35
C LEU A 202 -1.40 -6.36 15.60
N TYR A 203 -1.46 -6.51 14.28
CA TYR A 203 -2.17 -5.59 13.41
C TYR A 203 -2.64 -6.29 12.13
N THR A 204 -3.69 -5.74 11.53
CA THR A 204 -4.22 -6.22 10.25
C THR A 204 -4.68 -5.03 9.44
N GLU A 205 -4.36 -5.04 8.15
CA GLU A 205 -4.74 -3.97 7.22
C GLU A 205 -5.23 -4.57 5.90
N SER A 206 -6.41 -4.16 5.47
CA SER A 206 -7.00 -4.59 4.21
C SER A 206 -7.00 -3.44 3.21
N HIS A 207 -6.69 -3.75 1.96
CA HIS A 207 -6.71 -2.80 0.86
C HIS A 207 -7.49 -3.37 -0.32
N ARG A 208 -7.91 -2.46 -1.20
CA ARG A 208 -8.55 -2.81 -2.46
C ARG A 208 -8.23 -1.75 -3.50
N GLU A 209 -7.51 -2.15 -4.53
CA GLU A 209 -7.14 -1.30 -5.65
C GLU A 209 -7.79 -1.84 -6.92
N GLU A 210 -8.22 -0.94 -7.80
CA GLU A 210 -8.85 -1.27 -9.08
C GLU A 210 -8.19 -0.45 -10.19
N ILE A 211 -7.94 -1.11 -11.31
CA ILE A 211 -7.56 -0.45 -12.56
C ILE A 211 -8.40 -0.98 -13.71
N LEU A 212 -8.84 -0.06 -14.57
CA LEU A 212 -9.61 -0.36 -15.77
C LEU A 212 -8.89 0.25 -16.98
N TYR A 213 -8.72 -0.57 -18.02
CA TYR A 213 -8.14 -0.16 -19.30
C TYR A 213 -9.24 0.03 -20.35
N GLU A 214 -8.92 0.79 -21.40
CA GLU A 214 -9.78 0.87 -22.58
C GLU A 214 -9.74 -0.46 -23.34
N ALA A 215 -10.85 -0.86 -23.98
CA ALA A 215 -10.98 -2.15 -24.66
C ALA A 215 -9.94 -2.38 -25.78
N GLU A 216 -9.36 -1.31 -26.33
CA GLU A 216 -8.31 -1.39 -27.34
C GLU A 216 -6.93 -1.72 -26.75
N GLN A 217 -6.74 -1.57 -25.43
CA GLN A 217 -5.47 -1.75 -24.73
C GLN A 217 -5.45 -3.07 -23.96
N ASN A 218 -4.75 -4.07 -24.51
CA ASN A 218 -4.53 -5.34 -23.83
C ASN A 218 -3.26 -5.26 -22.95
N THR A 219 -3.43 -4.91 -21.68
CA THR A 219 -2.33 -4.85 -20.71
C THR A 219 -2.12 -6.23 -20.05
N PRO A 220 -0.89 -6.78 -20.02
CA PRO A 220 -0.61 -8.07 -19.36
C PRO A 220 -0.92 -8.04 -17.86
N ALA A 221 -1.42 -9.16 -17.34
CA ALA A 221 -1.79 -9.33 -15.93
C ALA A 221 -0.65 -8.95 -14.96
N LEU A 222 0.58 -9.40 -15.23
CA LEU A 222 1.75 -9.10 -14.40
C LEU A 222 2.07 -7.59 -14.34
N SER A 223 1.91 -6.87 -15.46
CA SER A 223 2.13 -5.43 -15.49
C SER A 223 1.08 -4.68 -14.67
N SER A 224 -0.20 -5.06 -14.83
CA SER A 224 -1.30 -4.52 -14.02
C SER A 224 -1.14 -4.81 -12.54
N TYR A 225 -0.67 -6.01 -12.19
CA TYR A 225 -0.38 -6.42 -10.82
C TYR A 225 0.64 -5.49 -10.16
N PHE A 226 1.79 -5.24 -10.80
CA PHE A 226 2.81 -4.35 -10.26
C PHE A 226 2.33 -2.90 -10.19
N GLU A 227 1.54 -2.44 -11.15
CA GLU A 227 0.96 -1.10 -11.11
C GLU A 227 0.02 -0.91 -9.90
N LEU A 228 -0.80 -1.92 -9.59
CA LEU A 228 -1.68 -1.90 -8.41
C LEU A 228 -0.88 -2.01 -7.11
N MET A 229 0.13 -2.88 -7.05
CA MET A 229 1.02 -2.98 -5.89
C MET A 229 1.78 -1.68 -5.62
N ASP A 230 2.28 -0.99 -6.65
CA ASP A 230 3.00 0.29 -6.50
C ASP A 230 2.14 1.38 -5.85
N ARG A 231 0.82 1.36 -6.08
CA ARG A 231 -0.12 2.28 -5.42
C ARG A 231 -0.32 1.95 -3.94
N LEU A 232 -0.23 0.67 -3.59
CA LEU A 232 -0.43 0.16 -2.24
C LEU A 232 0.81 0.29 -1.34
N LEU A 233 2.00 0.13 -1.92
CA LEU A 233 3.28 0.08 -1.20
C LEU A 233 3.51 1.25 -0.21
N PRO A 234 3.21 2.52 -0.55
CA PRO A 234 3.38 3.63 0.38
C PRO A 234 2.56 3.46 1.67
N THR A 235 1.34 2.94 1.56
CA THR A 235 0.44 2.75 2.70
C THR A 235 0.94 1.62 3.59
N PHE A 236 1.34 0.49 3.01
CA PHE A 236 1.96 -0.63 3.73
C PHE A 236 3.21 -0.19 4.50
N LEU A 237 4.13 0.52 3.84
CA LEU A 237 5.35 1.00 4.49
C LEU A 237 5.06 2.04 5.57
N SER A 238 4.02 2.86 5.40
CA SER A 238 3.58 3.81 6.42
C SER A 238 3.02 3.11 7.66
N ALA A 239 2.41 1.93 7.52
CA ALA A 239 1.93 1.17 8.67
C ALA A 239 3.10 0.66 9.55
N LEU A 240 4.23 0.34 8.92
CA LEU A 240 5.47 -0.08 9.58
C LEU A 240 6.35 1.09 10.04
N SER A 241 6.05 2.32 9.64
CA SER A 241 6.88 3.47 9.99
C SER A 241 6.61 3.94 11.42
N THR A 242 7.68 4.10 12.19
CA THR A 242 7.64 4.74 13.52
C THR A 242 7.63 6.27 13.43
N GLN A 243 7.70 6.84 12.23
CA GLN A 243 7.84 8.28 12.04
C GLN A 243 6.50 9.02 12.19
N THR A 244 6.44 9.93 13.15
CA THR A 244 5.33 10.88 13.31
C THR A 244 5.35 11.88 12.16
N ILE A 245 4.27 11.97 11.37
CA ILE A 245 4.15 13.00 10.33
C ILE A 245 4.06 14.37 11.00
N ARG A 246 5.02 15.27 10.72
CA ARG A 246 4.97 16.68 11.14
C ARG A 246 4.21 17.48 10.09
N GLY A 247 2.95 17.80 10.37
CA GLY A 247 2.14 18.68 9.52
C GLY A 247 2.29 20.14 9.95
N THR A 248 2.75 21.02 9.04
CA THR A 248 2.73 22.47 9.26
C THR A 248 1.38 23.01 8.80
N ARG A 249 0.56 23.54 9.72
CA ARG A 249 -0.65 24.29 9.36
C ARG A 249 -0.37 25.79 9.43
N VAL A 250 -0.57 26.49 8.32
CA VAL A 250 -0.56 27.95 8.28
C VAL A 250 -1.98 28.45 8.50
N LEU A 251 -2.24 29.11 9.62
CA LEU A 251 -3.51 29.79 9.87
C LEU A 251 -3.51 31.15 9.18
N LEU A 252 -4.35 31.31 8.17
CA LEU A 252 -4.69 32.61 7.59
C LEU A 252 -5.84 33.20 8.41
N ARG A 253 -5.71 34.44 8.86
CA ARG A 253 -6.72 35.16 9.65
C ARG A 253 -7.45 36.17 8.78
#